data_AF-A0A482VGB1-F1
#
_entry.id   AF-A0A482VGB1-F1
#
_cell.length_a   1.000
_cell.length_b   1.000
_cell.length_c   1.000
_cell.angle_alpha   90.00
_cell.angle_beta   90.00
_cell.angle_gamma   90.00
#
_symmetry.space_group_name_H-M   'P 1'
#
loop_
_entity.id
_entity.type
_entity.pdbx_description
1 polymer ?
#
loop_
_entity_poly.entity_id
_entity_poly.type
_entity_poly.pdbx_seq_one_letter_code
_entity_poly.pdbx_strand_id
1 'polypeptide(L)'
;MPKIDFSKLKQSEIDFIKFVEKQNLERVKKLQSLRRRNLITVSLLGAGVLGIYGYSMYSNFLMDERITDKIVKAAGKIRNHYVCEVGPGPGSITRSIIKKGPKKLIVVEKDPRFLPTLQLLQEACQNHTNMSIEIGDICSYNFEAGFADAPLTDWFDFPAPIHLIGNLPFNVSTHLIIRWLHSISEQKSAWSFGRTSMTLTFQKEVAERITAPVTHEQRCRLSVMCQLWCEVNHKFTIPGKAFVPKPEVDVGVVTLSPLKYPLVKLPFTMVEKVLRTIFNMRQKYSIKGAERLFPEEMRLELGQKLFSLADVDYKVRPFEITNEEYARICYAYKVICEEYPEIEHYDHRAPKKVFAAL
;
A
#
# COMPACT_ATOMS: atom_id res chain seq x y z
N MET A 1 57.02 8.78 -36.40
CA MET A 1 57.27 10.09 -37.04
C MET A 1 58.78 10.21 -37.27
N PRO A 2 59.25 10.68 -38.43
CA PRO A 2 60.67 10.95 -38.66
C PRO A 2 61.18 11.97 -37.62
N LYS A 3 62.36 11.74 -37.04
CA LYS A 3 62.98 12.66 -36.07
C LYS A 3 63.42 13.91 -36.83
N ILE A 4 62.69 15.01 -36.66
CA ILE A 4 63.06 16.32 -37.17
C ILE A 4 64.34 16.76 -36.44
N ASP A 5 65.38 17.11 -37.19
CA ASP A 5 66.63 17.66 -36.65
C ASP A 5 66.42 19.15 -36.33
N PHE A 6 66.16 19.45 -35.05
CA PHE A 6 65.86 20.79 -34.55
C PHE A 6 67.03 21.78 -34.67
N SER A 7 68.24 21.31 -34.99
CA SER A 7 69.44 22.15 -35.08
C SER A 7 69.51 23.01 -36.36
N LYS A 8 68.64 22.76 -37.35
CA LYS A 8 68.63 23.46 -38.65
C LYS A 8 67.46 24.45 -38.85
N LEU A 9 66.61 24.63 -37.84
CA LEU A 9 65.42 25.49 -37.93
C LEU A 9 65.75 26.92 -37.51
N LYS A 10 65.20 27.90 -38.24
CA LYS A 10 65.30 29.31 -37.84
C LYS A 10 64.44 29.56 -36.60
N GLN A 11 64.84 30.49 -35.75
CA GLN A 11 64.13 30.81 -34.50
C GLN A 11 62.63 31.09 -34.71
N SER A 12 62.28 31.77 -35.81
CA SER A 12 60.89 32.05 -36.19
C SER A 12 60.06 30.79 -36.49
N GLU A 13 60.68 29.74 -37.02
CA GLU A 13 60.01 28.46 -37.29
C GLU A 13 59.78 27.67 -35.99
N ILE A 14 60.73 27.73 -35.06
CA ILE A 14 60.61 27.14 -33.72
C ILE A 14 59.47 27.82 -32.94
N ASP A 15 59.38 29.15 -33.02
CA ASP A 15 58.32 29.91 -32.32
C ASP A 15 56.94 29.64 -32.92
N PHE A 16 56.84 29.48 -34.25
CA PHE A 16 55.61 29.08 -34.92
C PHE A 16 55.17 27.65 -34.53
N ILE A 17 56.10 26.70 -34.48
CA ILE A 17 55.82 25.32 -34.03
C ILE A 17 55.32 25.31 -32.59
N LYS A 18 55.98 26.05 -31.67
CA LYS A 18 55.53 26.19 -30.27
C LYS A 18 54.15 26.83 -30.16
N PHE A 19 53.85 27.82 -31.00
CA PHE A 19 52.54 28.46 -31.05
C PHE A 19 51.44 27.48 -31.50
N VAL A 20 51.69 26.73 -32.58
CA VAL A 20 50.77 25.70 -33.08
C VAL A 20 50.58 24.58 -32.06
N GLU A 21 51.65 24.15 -31.38
CA GLU A 21 51.60 23.14 -30.33
C GLU A 21 50.77 23.62 -29.13
N LYS A 22 50.94 24.89 -28.71
CA LYS A 22 50.14 25.50 -27.65
C LYS A 22 48.65 25.57 -28.02
N GLN A 23 48.31 26.00 -29.24
CA GLN A 23 46.91 26.00 -29.71
C GLN A 23 46.33 24.59 -29.80
N ASN A 24 47.11 23.61 -30.24
CA ASN A 24 46.68 22.22 -30.30
C ASN A 24 46.45 21.66 -28.88
N LEU A 25 47.31 21.97 -27.91
CA LEU A 25 47.10 21.60 -26.51
C LEU A 25 45.82 22.20 -25.92
N GLU A 26 45.53 23.47 -26.21
CA GLU A 26 44.29 24.12 -25.76
C GLU A 26 43.04 23.49 -26.40
N ARG A 27 43.10 23.18 -27.71
CA ARG A 27 42.03 22.45 -28.40
C ARG A 27 41.81 21.06 -27.81
N VAL A 28 42.88 20.31 -27.53
CA VAL A 28 42.82 18.98 -26.90
C VAL A 28 42.20 19.08 -25.51
N LYS A 29 42.61 20.05 -24.68
CA LYS A 29 42.01 20.28 -23.34
C LYS A 29 40.52 20.62 -23.43
N LYS A 30 40.11 21.42 -24.41
CA LYS A 30 38.70 21.76 -24.65
C LYS A 30 37.87 20.55 -25.11
N LEU A 31 38.43 19.70 -25.97
CA LEU A 31 37.79 18.46 -26.40
C LEU A 31 37.69 17.44 -25.25
N GLN A 32 38.72 17.33 -24.41
CA GLN A 32 38.70 16.48 -23.22
C GLN A 32 37.67 16.95 -22.19
N SER A 33 37.53 18.26 -21.97
CA SER A 33 36.52 18.79 -21.05
C SER A 33 35.09 18.58 -21.56
N LEU A 34 34.86 18.74 -22.86
CA LEU A 34 33.58 18.41 -23.52
C LEU A 34 33.25 16.92 -23.40
N ARG A 35 34.22 16.04 -23.66
CA ARG A 35 34.04 14.58 -23.53
C ARG A 35 33.73 14.18 -22.09
N ARG A 36 34.38 14.79 -21.09
CA ARG A 36 34.11 14.55 -19.67
C ARG A 36 32.71 15.00 -19.26
N ARG A 37 32.26 16.18 -19.72
CA ARG A 37 30.88 16.65 -19.49
C ARG A 37 29.85 15.71 -20.13
N ASN A 38 30.06 15.31 -21.39
CA ASN A 38 29.16 14.38 -22.05
C ASN A 38 29.12 13.00 -21.37
N LEU A 39 30.25 12.48 -20.89
CA LEU A 39 30.28 11.23 -20.12
C LEU A 39 29.48 11.35 -18.82
N ILE A 40 29.62 12.46 -18.10
CA ILE A 40 28.86 12.73 -16.86
C ILE A 40 27.36 12.79 -17.18
N THR A 41 26.97 13.50 -18.24
CA THR A 41 25.56 13.58 -18.68
C THR A 41 25.00 12.21 -19.07
N VAL A 42 25.76 11.41 -19.83
CA VAL A 42 25.36 10.04 -20.22
C VAL A 42 25.26 9.12 -19.00
N SER A 43 26.17 9.23 -18.03
CA SER A 43 26.10 8.46 -16.79
C SER A 43 24.93 8.89 -15.90
N LEU A 44 24.61 10.18 -15.80
CA LEU A 44 23.43 10.70 -15.09
C LEU A 44 22.13 10.24 -15.77
N LEU A 45 22.06 10.30 -17.11
CA LEU A 45 20.94 9.78 -17.88
C LEU A 45 20.82 8.26 -17.70
N GLY A 46 21.93 7.52 -17.75
CA GLY A 46 21.98 6.08 -17.54
C GLY A 46 21.52 5.68 -16.14
N ALA A 47 21.98 6.37 -15.10
CA ALA A 47 21.54 6.18 -13.72
C ALA A 47 20.07 6.56 -13.53
N GLY A 48 19.59 7.62 -14.20
CA GLY A 48 18.18 8.00 -14.21
C GLY A 48 17.30 6.93 -14.85
N VAL A 49 17.70 6.41 -16.01
CA VAL A 49 17.01 5.30 -16.71
C VAL A 49 17.04 4.02 -15.88
N LEU A 50 18.19 3.63 -15.32
CA LEU A 50 18.31 2.47 -14.43
C LEU A 50 17.51 2.64 -13.14
N GLY A 51 17.45 3.84 -12.58
CA GLY A 51 16.59 4.13 -11.44
C GLY A 51 15.12 3.97 -11.80
N ILE A 52 14.68 4.53 -12.94
CA ILE A 52 13.30 4.40 -13.43
C ILE A 52 12.98 2.92 -13.66
N TYR A 53 13.90 2.17 -14.26
CA TYR A 53 13.79 0.73 -14.50
C TYR A 53 13.72 -0.07 -13.18
N GLY A 54 14.54 0.31 -12.20
CA GLY A 54 14.58 -0.31 -10.88
C GLY A 54 13.28 -0.13 -10.10
N TYR A 55 12.58 1.00 -10.28
CA TYR A 55 11.27 1.25 -9.64
C TYR A 55 10.08 0.75 -10.45
N SER A 56 10.20 0.74 -11.78
CA SER A 56 9.30 0.01 -12.68
C SER A 56 9.16 -1.45 -12.24
N MET A 57 10.21 -2.07 -11.70
CA MET A 57 10.11 -3.42 -11.11
C MET A 57 9.19 -3.53 -9.88
N TYR A 58 8.87 -2.42 -9.21
CA TYR A 58 8.10 -2.40 -7.96
C TYR A 58 6.75 -1.68 -8.04
N SER A 59 6.48 -0.88 -9.08
CA SER A 59 5.22 -0.15 -9.23
C SER A 59 4.73 -0.12 -10.68
N ASN A 60 3.43 -0.32 -10.86
CA ASN A 60 2.78 -0.33 -12.17
C ASN A 60 2.00 0.96 -12.36
N PHE A 61 2.38 1.80 -13.33
CA PHE A 61 1.75 3.10 -13.55
C PHE A 61 0.58 3.01 -14.53
N LEU A 62 -0.53 3.67 -14.20
CA LEU A 62 -1.62 3.91 -15.13
C LEU A 62 -1.37 5.21 -15.89
N MET A 63 -1.36 5.14 -17.22
CA MET A 63 -1.19 6.32 -18.08
C MET A 63 -2.46 6.65 -18.87
N ASP A 64 -3.45 5.77 -18.90
CA ASP A 64 -4.74 6.00 -19.58
C ASP A 64 -5.69 6.79 -18.67
N GLU A 65 -5.93 8.04 -19.05
CA GLU A 65 -6.81 8.96 -18.32
C GLU A 65 -8.24 8.43 -18.15
N ARG A 66 -8.76 7.66 -19.10
CA ARG A 66 -10.12 7.10 -19.02
C ARG A 66 -10.24 6.12 -17.87
N ILE A 67 -9.16 5.40 -17.57
CA ILE A 67 -9.10 4.44 -16.48
C ILE A 67 -8.93 5.16 -15.15
N THR A 68 -8.05 6.16 -15.07
CA THR A 68 -7.87 6.96 -13.84
C THR A 68 -9.15 7.73 -13.49
N ASP A 69 -9.85 8.28 -14.48
CA ASP A 69 -11.17 8.90 -14.29
C ASP A 69 -12.22 7.91 -13.80
N LYS A 70 -12.16 6.66 -14.28
CA LYS A 70 -13.05 5.57 -13.82
C LYS A 70 -12.76 5.18 -12.38
N ILE A 71 -11.49 5.13 -11.95
CA ILE A 71 -11.09 4.88 -10.55
C ILE A 71 -11.64 5.99 -9.66
N VAL A 72 -11.41 7.25 -10.03
CA VAL A 72 -11.89 8.40 -9.25
C VAL A 72 -13.42 8.47 -9.23
N LYS A 73 -14.10 8.09 -10.31
CA LYS A 73 -15.56 7.95 -10.32
C LYS A 73 -16.04 6.87 -9.35
N ALA A 74 -15.31 5.78 -9.21
CA ALA A 74 -15.64 4.70 -8.28
C ALA A 74 -15.46 5.09 -6.80
N ALA A 75 -14.59 6.07 -6.50
CA ALA A 75 -14.47 6.68 -5.18
C ALA A 75 -15.71 7.47 -4.75
N GLY A 76 -16.62 7.79 -5.69
CA GLY A 76 -17.86 8.50 -5.39
C GLY A 76 -17.69 10.01 -5.34
N LYS A 77 -18.40 10.67 -4.41
CA LYS A 77 -18.40 12.13 -4.31
C LYS A 77 -17.17 12.59 -3.55
N ILE A 78 -16.23 13.21 -4.28
CA ILE A 78 -15.01 13.82 -3.69
C ILE A 78 -14.92 15.34 -3.91
N ARG A 79 -15.92 15.94 -4.57
CA ARG A 79 -15.98 17.40 -4.74
C ARG A 79 -16.15 18.08 -3.39
N ASN A 80 -15.33 19.08 -3.12
CA ASN A 80 -15.24 19.79 -1.83
C ASN A 80 -14.90 18.88 -0.63
N HIS A 81 -14.42 17.66 -0.87
CA HIS A 81 -13.93 16.75 0.18
C HIS A 81 -12.41 16.87 0.34
N TYR A 82 -11.91 16.19 1.36
CA TYR A 82 -10.51 15.96 1.62
C TYR A 82 -10.10 14.63 1.01
N VAL A 83 -9.05 14.63 0.20
CA VAL A 83 -8.58 13.42 -0.47
C VAL A 83 -7.12 13.21 -0.13
N CYS A 84 -6.75 11.98 0.25
CA CYS A 84 -5.36 11.55 0.26
C CYS A 84 -5.14 10.56 -0.87
N GLU A 85 -4.22 10.87 -1.78
CA GLU A 85 -3.70 9.91 -2.74
C GLU A 85 -2.44 9.25 -2.19
N VAL A 86 -2.41 7.93 -2.21
CA VAL A 86 -1.27 7.12 -1.75
C VAL A 86 -0.48 6.63 -2.95
N GLY A 87 0.81 6.98 -3.00
CA GLY A 87 1.70 6.59 -4.09
C GLY A 87 1.24 7.15 -5.44
N PRO A 88 1.15 8.47 -5.61
CA PRO A 88 0.70 9.09 -6.86
C PRO A 88 1.59 8.78 -8.06
N GLY A 89 2.87 8.43 -7.83
CA GLY A 89 3.87 8.24 -8.88
C GLY A 89 3.93 9.46 -9.81
N PRO A 90 3.80 9.29 -11.15
CA PRO A 90 3.81 10.40 -12.11
C PRO A 90 2.56 11.31 -12.03
N GLY A 91 1.61 11.03 -11.13
CA GLY A 91 0.45 11.87 -10.88
C GLY A 91 -0.72 11.66 -11.85
N SER A 92 -0.82 10.49 -12.47
CA SER A 92 -1.90 10.19 -13.42
C SER A 92 -3.27 10.16 -12.75
N ILE A 93 -3.38 9.50 -11.58
CA ILE A 93 -4.62 9.51 -10.79
C ILE A 93 -4.82 10.88 -10.14
N THR A 94 -3.75 11.53 -9.66
CA THR A 94 -3.76 12.92 -9.15
C THR A 94 -4.48 13.88 -10.09
N ARG A 95 -4.18 13.84 -11.40
CA ARG A 95 -4.85 14.67 -12.42
C ARG A 95 -6.37 14.43 -12.43
N SER A 96 -6.80 13.16 -12.42
CA SER A 96 -8.22 12.80 -12.38
C SER A 96 -8.90 13.23 -11.08
N ILE A 97 -8.19 13.19 -9.94
CA ILE A 97 -8.68 13.68 -8.65
C ILE A 97 -8.89 15.20 -8.70
N ILE A 98 -7.89 15.96 -9.15
CA ILE A 98 -7.96 17.43 -9.28
C ILE A 98 -9.16 17.85 -10.12
N LYS A 99 -9.44 17.15 -11.23
CA LYS A 99 -10.61 17.42 -12.09
C LYS A 99 -11.96 17.31 -11.38
N LYS A 100 -12.04 16.57 -10.27
CA LYS A 100 -13.28 16.49 -9.46
C LYS A 100 -13.43 17.64 -8.45
N GLY A 101 -12.41 18.48 -8.29
CA GLY A 101 -12.42 19.64 -7.42
C GLY A 101 -12.57 19.29 -5.93
N PRO A 102 -11.66 18.48 -5.35
CA PRO A 102 -11.60 18.33 -3.90
C PRO A 102 -11.19 19.67 -3.26
N LYS A 103 -11.61 19.87 -2.00
CA LYS A 103 -11.21 21.04 -1.20
C LYS A 103 -9.72 21.00 -0.90
N LYS A 104 -9.24 19.81 -0.50
CA LYS A 104 -7.83 19.55 -0.20
C LYS A 104 -7.41 18.21 -0.79
N LEU A 105 -6.22 18.17 -1.39
CA LEU A 105 -5.60 16.98 -1.93
C LEU A 105 -4.21 16.80 -1.31
N ILE A 106 -4.05 15.75 -0.53
CA ILE A 106 -2.75 15.35 0.00
C ILE A 106 -2.24 14.22 -0.87
N VAL A 107 -1.02 14.33 -1.38
CA VAL A 107 -0.36 13.21 -2.05
C VAL A 107 0.84 12.77 -1.23
N VAL A 108 0.90 11.48 -0.89
CA VAL A 108 2.02 10.90 -0.12
C VAL A 108 2.81 9.99 -1.05
N GLU A 109 4.00 10.43 -1.43
CA GLU A 109 4.88 9.71 -2.35
C GLU A 109 6.19 9.35 -1.65
N LYS A 110 6.57 8.07 -1.70
CA LYS A 110 7.81 7.60 -1.09
C LYS A 110 9.03 7.95 -1.95
N ASP A 111 8.85 8.04 -3.25
CA ASP A 111 9.91 8.27 -4.21
C ASP A 111 10.05 9.76 -4.59
N PRO A 112 11.11 10.45 -4.13
CA PRO A 112 11.29 11.88 -4.37
C PRO A 112 11.47 12.22 -5.86
N ARG A 113 11.71 11.26 -6.75
CA ARG A 113 11.89 11.53 -8.19
C ARG A 113 10.62 12.02 -8.87
N PHE A 114 9.45 11.73 -8.30
CA PHE A 114 8.18 12.24 -8.82
C PHE A 114 7.84 13.65 -8.34
N LEU A 115 8.57 14.17 -7.34
CA LEU A 115 8.34 15.49 -6.77
C LEU A 115 8.21 16.60 -7.83
N PRO A 116 9.09 16.73 -8.85
CA PRO A 116 8.94 17.78 -9.86
C PRO A 116 7.63 17.68 -10.64
N THR A 117 7.16 16.47 -10.94
CA THR A 117 5.90 16.29 -11.68
C THR A 117 4.70 16.63 -10.80
N LEU A 118 4.76 16.26 -9.51
CA LEU A 118 3.72 16.60 -8.54
C LEU A 118 3.66 18.10 -8.26
N GLN A 119 4.80 18.79 -8.20
CA GLN A 119 4.88 20.25 -8.05
C GLN A 119 4.21 20.98 -9.22
N LEU A 120 4.45 20.54 -10.46
CA LEU A 120 3.76 21.09 -11.63
C LEU A 120 2.23 20.94 -11.53
N LEU A 121 1.74 19.81 -10.98
CA LEU A 121 0.31 19.62 -10.74
C LEU A 121 -0.22 20.52 -9.62
N GLN A 122 0.55 20.69 -8.55
CA GLN A 122 0.22 21.59 -7.44
C GLN A 122 0.09 23.04 -7.94
N GLU A 123 1.06 23.54 -8.73
CA GLU A 123 1.02 24.87 -9.35
C GLU A 123 -0.19 25.04 -10.28
N ALA A 124 -0.49 24.02 -11.09
CA ALA A 124 -1.60 24.06 -12.04
C ALA A 124 -2.99 24.08 -11.35
N CYS A 125 -3.11 23.53 -10.14
CA CYS A 125 -4.39 23.41 -9.43
C CYS A 125 -4.60 24.43 -8.29
N GLN A 126 -3.60 25.27 -7.99
CA GLN A 126 -3.59 26.19 -6.84
C GLN A 126 -4.85 27.06 -6.68
N ASN A 127 -5.51 27.43 -7.78
CA ASN A 127 -6.70 28.28 -7.77
C ASN A 127 -8.00 27.53 -7.41
N HIS A 128 -7.98 26.19 -7.38
CA HIS A 128 -9.19 25.36 -7.26
C HIS A 128 -9.10 24.30 -6.16
N THR A 129 -7.89 23.81 -5.86
CA THR A 129 -7.67 22.74 -4.88
C THR A 129 -6.42 23.04 -4.07
N ASN A 130 -6.53 22.99 -2.73
CA ASN A 130 -5.36 23.04 -1.86
C ASN A 130 -4.61 21.71 -1.92
N MET A 131 -3.60 21.62 -2.79
CA MET A 131 -2.78 20.42 -2.93
C MET A 131 -1.51 20.52 -2.07
N SER A 132 -1.20 19.48 -1.30
CA SER A 132 0.03 19.33 -0.53
C SER A 132 0.75 18.04 -0.90
N ILE A 133 2.07 18.10 -1.04
CA ILE A 133 2.92 16.98 -1.40
C ILE A 133 3.74 16.59 -0.17
N GLU A 134 3.60 15.35 0.27
CA GLU A 134 4.41 14.75 1.32
C GLU A 134 5.35 13.71 0.71
N ILE A 135 6.65 13.86 0.93
CA ILE A 135 7.64 12.86 0.55
C ILE A 135 7.90 11.94 1.74
N GLY A 136 7.35 10.72 1.71
CA GLY A 136 7.42 9.79 2.83
C GLY A 136 6.70 8.46 2.62
N ASP A 137 6.80 7.57 3.61
CA ASP A 137 6.10 6.29 3.60
C ASP A 137 4.68 6.46 4.16
N ILE A 138 3.67 6.01 3.40
CA ILE A 138 2.27 6.06 3.81
C ILE A 138 2.01 5.30 5.12
N CYS A 139 2.77 4.25 5.42
CA CYS A 139 2.58 3.47 6.64
C CYS A 139 2.86 4.30 7.90
N SER A 140 3.68 5.34 7.79
CA SER A 140 4.04 6.27 8.87
C SER A 140 3.39 7.64 8.76
N TYR A 141 2.58 7.88 7.73
CA TYR A 141 1.98 9.20 7.52
C TYR A 141 1.00 9.57 8.64
N ASN A 142 1.09 10.81 9.13
CA ASN A 142 0.21 11.35 10.15
C ASN A 142 -1.01 12.01 9.51
N PHE A 143 -2.10 11.27 9.44
CA PHE A 143 -3.35 11.75 8.84
C PHE A 143 -4.04 12.82 9.69
N GLU A 144 -3.89 12.80 11.01
CA GLU A 144 -4.43 13.80 11.92
C GLU A 144 -3.84 15.19 11.63
N ALA A 145 -2.52 15.26 11.41
CA ALA A 145 -1.86 16.48 10.99
C ALA A 145 -2.24 16.88 9.56
N GLY A 146 -2.27 15.91 8.63
CA GLY A 146 -2.64 16.14 7.24
C GLY A 146 -4.04 16.72 7.07
N PHE A 147 -5.00 16.23 7.84
CA PHE A 147 -6.41 16.60 7.78
C PHE A 147 -6.88 17.47 8.95
N ALA A 148 -5.98 18.19 9.62
CA ALA A 148 -6.32 19.00 10.80
C ALA A 148 -7.45 20.03 10.55
N ASP A 149 -7.65 20.48 9.30
CA ASP A 149 -8.71 21.40 8.91
C ASP A 149 -10.00 20.71 8.40
N ALA A 150 -10.02 19.37 8.35
CA ALA A 150 -11.19 18.59 7.98
C ALA A 150 -12.21 18.56 9.13
N PRO A 151 -13.52 18.61 8.83
CA PRO A 151 -14.54 18.53 9.86
C PRO A 151 -14.55 17.13 10.50
N LEU A 152 -14.57 17.10 11.83
CA LEU A 152 -14.85 15.89 12.59
C LEU A 152 -16.32 15.50 12.39
N THR A 153 -16.56 14.24 12.08
CA THR A 153 -17.91 13.69 11.97
C THR A 153 -18.05 12.54 12.96
N ASP A 154 -19.14 12.51 13.74
CA ASP A 154 -19.40 11.40 14.65
C ASP A 154 -19.47 10.08 13.86
N TRP A 155 -18.95 9.00 14.45
CA TRP A 155 -18.88 7.70 13.79
C TRP A 155 -20.26 7.18 13.33
N PHE A 156 -21.30 7.49 14.12
CA PHE A 156 -22.66 7.02 13.89
C PHE A 156 -23.45 7.95 12.97
N ASP A 157 -22.93 9.10 12.58
CA ASP A 157 -23.55 10.02 11.63
C ASP A 157 -23.15 9.70 10.18
N PHE A 158 -23.18 10.70 9.32
CA PHE A 158 -22.73 10.61 7.93
C PHE A 158 -21.23 10.29 7.85
N PRO A 159 -20.75 9.63 6.78
CA PRO A 159 -19.32 9.42 6.59
C PRO A 159 -18.54 10.74 6.59
N ALA A 160 -17.34 10.72 7.16
CA ALA A 160 -16.43 11.86 7.09
C ALA A 160 -16.19 12.24 5.62
N PRO A 161 -16.07 13.54 5.28
CA PRO A 161 -15.78 13.99 3.93
C PRO A 161 -14.29 13.80 3.58
N ILE A 162 -13.73 12.64 3.94
CA ILE A 162 -12.36 12.22 3.69
C ILE A 162 -12.40 10.94 2.85
N HIS A 163 -11.56 10.87 1.83
CA HIS A 163 -11.43 9.68 1.00
C HIS A 163 -9.97 9.36 0.69
N LEU A 164 -9.58 8.10 0.88
CA LEU A 164 -8.23 7.62 0.53
C LEU A 164 -8.27 6.93 -0.83
N ILE A 165 -7.43 7.35 -1.78
CA ILE A 165 -7.33 6.76 -3.12
C ILE A 165 -5.90 6.27 -3.32
N GLY A 166 -5.68 5.10 -3.90
CA GLY A 166 -4.31 4.64 -4.13
C GLY A 166 -4.20 3.53 -5.14
N ASN A 167 -3.20 3.65 -6.01
CA ASN A 167 -2.74 2.56 -6.87
C ASN A 167 -1.47 1.96 -6.26
N LEU A 168 -1.65 1.10 -5.26
CA LEU A 168 -0.57 0.67 -4.40
C LEU A 168 0.30 -0.42 -5.06
N PRO A 169 1.62 -0.41 -4.82
CA PRO A 169 2.47 -1.57 -5.08
C PRO A 169 1.89 -2.84 -4.42
N PHE A 170 1.87 -3.95 -5.15
CA PHE A 170 1.18 -5.17 -4.70
C PHE A 170 1.76 -5.74 -3.41
N ASN A 171 3.08 -5.68 -3.25
CA ASN A 171 3.79 -6.11 -2.04
C ASN A 171 3.45 -5.28 -0.78
N VAL A 172 3.01 -4.03 -0.95
CA VAL A 172 2.65 -3.14 0.18
C VAL A 172 1.15 -3.22 0.50
N SER A 173 0.31 -3.39 -0.53
CA SER A 173 -1.15 -3.28 -0.44
C SER A 173 -1.80 -4.12 0.67
N THR A 174 -1.39 -5.37 0.84
CA THR A 174 -1.97 -6.30 1.83
C THR A 174 -1.55 -5.95 3.26
N HIS A 175 -0.30 -5.49 3.46
CA HIS A 175 0.14 -5.05 4.78
C HIS A 175 -0.56 -3.76 5.20
N LEU A 176 -0.67 -2.81 4.26
CA LEU A 176 -1.31 -1.52 4.51
C LEU A 176 -2.79 -1.69 4.87
N ILE A 177 -3.54 -2.57 4.17
CA ILE A 177 -4.96 -2.77 4.50
C ILE A 177 -5.15 -3.36 5.90
N ILE A 178 -4.31 -4.30 6.33
CA ILE A 178 -4.39 -4.85 7.70
C ILE A 178 -4.12 -3.77 8.74
N ARG A 179 -3.10 -2.93 8.52
CA ARG A 179 -2.80 -1.79 9.40
C ARG A 179 -3.95 -0.79 9.46
N TRP A 180 -4.57 -0.51 8.32
CA TRP A 180 -5.73 0.38 8.25
C TRP A 180 -6.99 -0.21 8.89
N LEU A 181 -7.25 -1.51 8.75
CA LEU A 181 -8.32 -2.18 9.49
C LEU A 181 -8.11 -2.09 11.01
N HIS A 182 -6.86 -2.18 11.47
CA HIS A 182 -6.53 -1.94 12.88
C HIS A 182 -6.86 -0.50 13.28
N SER A 183 -6.43 0.50 12.50
CA SER A 183 -6.78 1.90 12.75
C SER A 183 -8.30 2.18 12.69
N ILE A 184 -9.05 1.49 11.83
CA ILE A 184 -10.52 1.54 11.78
C ILE A 184 -11.12 1.00 13.07
N SER A 185 -10.63 -0.16 13.54
CA SER A 185 -11.14 -0.79 14.76
C SER A 185 -10.92 0.08 16.01
N GLU A 186 -9.85 0.87 16.04
CA GLU A 186 -9.53 1.79 17.13
C GLU A 186 -10.02 3.23 16.88
N GLN A 187 -10.61 3.51 15.71
CA GLN A 187 -11.05 4.84 15.29
C GLN A 187 -9.92 5.90 15.40
N LYS A 188 -8.71 5.53 14.96
CA LYS A 188 -7.50 6.38 14.98
C LYS A 188 -7.07 6.77 13.57
N SER A 189 -6.05 7.63 13.45
CA SER A 189 -5.48 8.02 12.16
C SER A 189 -6.53 8.70 11.28
N ALA A 190 -6.61 8.35 10.00
CA ALA A 190 -7.65 8.86 9.09
C ALA A 190 -9.09 8.59 9.57
N TRP A 191 -9.30 7.62 10.47
CA TRP A 191 -10.62 7.25 11.02
C TRP A 191 -10.99 7.96 12.32
N SER A 192 -10.07 8.78 12.87
CA SER A 192 -10.39 9.69 13.98
C SER A 192 -11.36 10.81 13.59
N PHE A 193 -11.47 11.11 12.28
CA PHE A 193 -12.40 12.10 11.74
C PHE A 193 -13.80 11.53 11.45
N GLY A 194 -14.00 10.23 11.68
CA GLY A 194 -15.22 9.50 11.35
C GLY A 194 -14.98 8.42 10.29
N ARG A 195 -16.05 7.96 9.63
CA ARG A 195 -16.00 6.83 8.69
C ARG A 195 -15.40 7.20 7.32
N THR A 196 -14.08 7.33 7.28
CA THR A 196 -13.28 7.60 6.07
C THR A 196 -13.30 6.40 5.11
N SER A 197 -13.69 6.63 3.86
CA SER A 197 -13.77 5.59 2.83
C SER A 197 -12.47 5.48 2.02
N MET A 198 -12.28 4.32 1.38
CA MET A 198 -11.09 4.00 0.60
C MET A 198 -11.46 3.50 -0.80
N THR A 199 -10.63 3.81 -1.79
CA THR A 199 -10.66 3.21 -3.13
C THR A 199 -9.24 2.83 -3.54
N LEU A 200 -8.97 1.54 -3.54
CA LEU A 200 -7.63 0.99 -3.68
C LEU A 200 -7.60 -0.01 -4.83
N THR A 201 -6.43 -0.12 -5.45
CA THR A 201 -6.16 -1.16 -6.42
C THR A 201 -5.40 -2.32 -5.77
N PHE A 202 -5.70 -3.54 -6.21
CA PHE A 202 -5.03 -4.76 -5.80
C PHE A 202 -4.81 -5.65 -7.02
N GLN A 203 -3.90 -6.62 -6.93
CA GLN A 203 -3.91 -7.74 -7.88
C GLN A 203 -5.30 -8.37 -7.92
N LYS A 204 -5.76 -8.79 -9.10
CA LYS A 204 -7.11 -9.33 -9.29
C LYS A 204 -7.48 -10.40 -8.26
N GLU A 205 -6.60 -11.36 -8.02
CA GLU A 205 -6.83 -12.42 -7.03
C GLU A 205 -7.00 -11.85 -5.60
N VAL A 206 -6.20 -10.85 -5.22
CA VAL A 206 -6.32 -10.20 -3.90
C VAL A 206 -7.64 -9.41 -3.79
N ALA A 207 -8.06 -8.72 -4.86
CA ALA A 207 -9.35 -8.04 -4.90
C ALA A 207 -10.52 -9.03 -4.76
N GLU A 208 -10.46 -10.16 -5.46
CA GLU A 208 -11.43 -11.26 -5.36
C GLU A 208 -11.45 -11.86 -3.96
N ARG A 209 -10.28 -12.07 -3.35
CA ARG A 209 -10.17 -12.53 -1.95
C ARG A 209 -10.82 -11.53 -0.99
N ILE A 210 -10.51 -10.24 -1.06
CA ILE A 210 -11.09 -9.22 -0.15
C ILE A 210 -12.63 -9.22 -0.22
N THR A 211 -13.18 -9.41 -1.42
CA THR A 211 -14.62 -9.30 -1.69
C THR A 211 -15.36 -10.63 -1.72
N ALA A 212 -14.66 -11.74 -1.46
CA ALA A 212 -15.22 -13.09 -1.53
C ALA A 212 -16.37 -13.28 -0.51
N PRO A 213 -17.58 -13.67 -0.97
CA PRO A 213 -18.70 -13.97 -0.08
C PRO A 213 -18.49 -15.30 0.65
N VAL A 214 -19.36 -15.58 1.63
CA VAL A 214 -19.40 -16.85 2.36
C VAL A 214 -19.50 -18.01 1.37
N THR A 215 -18.84 -19.14 1.65
CA THR A 215 -18.71 -20.35 0.81
C THR A 215 -17.87 -20.20 -0.47
N HIS A 216 -17.43 -19.00 -0.85
CA HIS A 216 -16.65 -18.79 -2.07
C HIS A 216 -15.22 -19.37 -1.98
N GLU A 217 -14.70 -19.88 -3.09
CA GLU A 217 -13.36 -20.50 -3.16
C GLU A 217 -12.22 -19.54 -2.77
N GLN A 218 -12.33 -18.26 -3.14
CA GLN A 218 -11.35 -17.22 -2.79
C GLN A 218 -11.50 -16.71 -1.35
N ARG A 219 -12.52 -17.14 -0.60
CA ARG A 219 -12.71 -16.67 0.78
C ARG A 219 -11.56 -17.16 1.66
N CYS A 220 -10.97 -16.22 2.36
CA CYS A 220 -9.81 -16.41 3.23
C CYS A 220 -9.89 -15.46 4.44
N ARG A 221 -8.85 -15.49 5.27
CA ARG A 221 -8.69 -14.58 6.42
C ARG A 221 -8.92 -13.12 6.04
N LEU A 222 -8.34 -12.67 4.92
CA LEU A 222 -8.42 -11.26 4.51
C LEU A 222 -9.87 -10.86 4.16
N SER A 223 -10.65 -11.77 3.56
CA SER A 223 -12.07 -11.55 3.27
C SER A 223 -12.84 -11.21 4.55
N VAL A 224 -12.71 -12.07 5.56
CA VAL A 224 -13.43 -11.92 6.84
C VAL A 224 -12.95 -10.68 7.58
N MET A 225 -11.63 -10.46 7.66
CA MET A 225 -11.07 -9.26 8.30
C MET A 225 -11.62 -7.99 7.65
N CYS A 226 -11.61 -7.85 6.33
CA CYS A 226 -12.15 -6.65 5.69
C CYS A 226 -13.66 -6.49 5.94
N GLN A 227 -14.43 -7.58 5.85
CA GLN A 227 -15.90 -7.55 5.93
C GLN A 227 -16.44 -7.39 7.37
N LEU A 228 -15.64 -7.66 8.41
CA LEU A 228 -16.04 -7.43 9.80
C LEU A 228 -16.12 -5.94 10.17
N TRP A 229 -15.29 -5.11 9.54
CA TRP A 229 -15.23 -3.66 9.81
C TRP A 229 -15.70 -2.78 8.66
N CYS A 230 -15.74 -3.30 7.42
CA CYS A 230 -16.06 -2.50 6.24
C CYS A 230 -17.08 -3.20 5.34
N GLU A 231 -17.91 -2.39 4.70
CA GLU A 231 -18.56 -2.77 3.45
C GLU A 231 -17.51 -2.75 2.33
N VAL A 232 -17.35 -3.89 1.63
CA VAL A 232 -16.35 -4.06 0.58
C VAL A 232 -17.00 -4.35 -0.76
N ASN A 233 -16.56 -3.65 -1.80
CA ASN A 233 -17.14 -3.77 -3.12
C ASN A 233 -16.05 -3.82 -4.20
N HIS A 234 -16.04 -4.87 -5.02
CA HIS A 234 -15.20 -4.95 -6.23
C HIS A 234 -15.90 -4.17 -7.34
N LYS A 235 -15.35 -3.02 -7.72
CA LYS A 235 -16.01 -2.11 -8.68
C LYS A 235 -15.79 -2.55 -10.13
N PHE A 236 -14.55 -2.85 -10.50
CA PHE A 236 -14.19 -3.37 -11.81
C PHE A 236 -12.74 -3.86 -11.83
N THR A 237 -12.41 -4.66 -12.83
CA THR A 237 -11.04 -5.10 -13.11
C THR A 237 -10.44 -4.30 -14.28
N ILE A 238 -9.17 -3.93 -14.16
CA ILE A 238 -8.37 -3.26 -15.16
C ILE A 238 -7.42 -4.30 -15.77
N PRO A 239 -7.43 -4.48 -17.11
CA PRO A 239 -6.49 -5.37 -17.77
C PRO A 239 -5.04 -4.95 -17.51
N GLY A 240 -4.15 -5.90 -17.20
CA GLY A 240 -2.74 -5.61 -16.91
C GLY A 240 -2.03 -4.84 -18.03
N LYS A 241 -2.45 -5.04 -19.29
CA LYS A 241 -1.94 -4.28 -20.46
C LYS A 241 -2.14 -2.76 -20.40
N ALA A 242 -2.98 -2.26 -19.50
CA ALA A 242 -3.21 -0.83 -19.31
C ALA A 242 -2.13 -0.14 -18.46
N PHE A 243 -1.25 -0.91 -17.84
CA PHE A 243 -0.20 -0.40 -16.96
C PHE A 243 1.17 -0.42 -17.64
N VAL A 244 2.06 0.46 -17.18
CA VAL A 244 3.46 0.53 -17.59
C VAL A 244 4.36 0.52 -16.34
N PRO A 245 5.24 -0.47 -16.17
CA PRO A 245 5.31 -1.70 -16.97
C PRO A 245 4.03 -2.54 -16.81
N LYS A 246 3.83 -3.49 -17.73
CA LYS A 246 2.68 -4.39 -17.67
C LYS A 246 2.90 -5.41 -16.53
N PRO A 247 2.02 -5.47 -15.51
CA PRO A 247 2.03 -6.55 -14.53
C PRO A 247 1.65 -7.89 -15.16
N GLU A 248 2.06 -8.97 -14.50
CA GLU A 248 1.72 -10.34 -14.91
C GLU A 248 0.23 -10.66 -14.76
N VAL A 249 -0.44 -9.94 -13.87
CA VAL A 249 -1.85 -10.15 -13.52
C VAL A 249 -2.66 -8.88 -13.74
N ASP A 250 -3.97 -9.06 -13.94
CA ASP A 250 -4.92 -7.95 -13.95
C ASP A 250 -5.05 -7.31 -12.55
N VAL A 251 -5.63 -6.11 -12.51
CA VAL A 251 -5.74 -5.30 -11.30
C VAL A 251 -7.20 -5.01 -10.97
N GLY A 252 -7.66 -5.41 -9.80
CA GLY A 252 -9.01 -5.11 -9.31
C GLY A 252 -9.08 -3.78 -8.57
N VAL A 253 -10.12 -3.00 -8.81
CA VAL A 253 -10.44 -1.77 -8.08
C VAL A 253 -11.48 -2.08 -7.01
N VAL A 254 -11.13 -1.88 -5.74
CA VAL A 254 -11.97 -2.20 -4.59
C VAL A 254 -12.25 -0.95 -3.78
N THR A 255 -13.50 -0.76 -3.37
CA THR A 255 -13.86 0.26 -2.37
C THR A 255 -14.13 -0.38 -1.03
N LEU A 256 -13.68 0.27 0.03
CA LEU A 256 -13.93 -0.13 1.41
C LEU A 256 -14.52 1.05 2.18
N SER A 257 -15.69 0.85 2.77
CA SER A 257 -16.36 1.88 3.57
C SER A 257 -16.60 1.33 4.97
N PRO A 258 -16.03 1.95 6.03
CA PRO A 258 -16.23 1.48 7.40
C PRO A 258 -17.72 1.38 7.76
N LEU A 259 -18.08 0.28 8.42
CA LEU A 259 -19.44 0.03 8.88
C LEU A 259 -19.79 0.98 10.04
N LYS A 260 -21.03 1.46 10.04
CA LYS A 260 -21.57 2.21 11.19
C LYS A 260 -21.58 1.36 12.46
N TYR A 261 -21.94 0.08 12.31
CA TYR A 261 -21.86 -0.92 13.37
C TYR A 261 -20.97 -2.06 12.88
N PRO A 262 -19.69 -2.13 13.30
CA PRO A 262 -18.85 -3.27 12.96
C PRO A 262 -19.43 -4.53 13.58
N LEU A 263 -19.27 -5.67 12.89
CA LEU A 263 -19.80 -6.95 13.36
C LEU A 263 -19.10 -7.44 14.63
N VAL A 264 -17.90 -6.91 14.90
CA VAL A 264 -17.11 -7.21 16.08
C VAL A 264 -16.57 -5.94 16.73
N LYS A 265 -16.70 -5.84 18.06
CA LYS A 265 -16.15 -4.77 18.91
C LYS A 265 -15.18 -5.36 19.94
N LEU A 266 -14.16 -6.05 19.45
CA LEU A 266 -13.11 -6.68 20.24
C LEU A 266 -11.75 -6.12 19.81
N PRO A 267 -10.70 -6.24 20.65
CA PRO A 267 -9.36 -5.84 20.26
C PRO A 267 -8.96 -6.49 18.93
N PHE A 268 -8.43 -5.68 18.00
CA PHE A 268 -8.07 -6.14 16.66
C PHE A 268 -7.16 -7.36 16.67
N THR A 269 -6.16 -7.34 17.54
CA THR A 269 -5.16 -8.40 17.69
C THR A 269 -5.78 -9.74 18.09
N MET A 270 -6.84 -9.72 18.92
CA MET A 270 -7.58 -10.90 19.33
C MET A 270 -8.36 -11.49 18.15
N VAL A 271 -9.11 -10.67 17.42
CA VAL A 271 -9.85 -11.09 16.22
C VAL A 271 -8.89 -11.63 15.16
N GLU A 272 -7.77 -10.93 14.92
CA GLU A 272 -6.76 -11.36 13.98
C GLU A 272 -6.14 -12.71 14.39
N LYS A 273 -5.85 -12.91 15.69
CA LYS A 273 -5.34 -14.17 16.23
C LYS A 273 -6.31 -15.33 15.96
N VAL A 274 -7.59 -15.15 16.28
CA VAL A 274 -8.64 -16.17 16.06
C VAL A 274 -8.74 -16.52 14.59
N LEU A 275 -8.94 -15.52 13.72
CA LEU A 275 -9.12 -15.75 12.29
C LEU A 275 -7.86 -16.34 11.64
N ARG A 276 -6.67 -15.83 11.97
CA ARG A 276 -5.40 -16.39 11.48
C ARG A 276 -5.24 -17.85 11.84
N THR A 277 -5.59 -18.23 13.07
CA THR A 277 -5.42 -19.60 13.56
C THR A 277 -6.40 -20.56 12.90
N ILE A 278 -7.67 -20.16 12.75
CA ILE A 278 -8.70 -20.96 12.07
C ILE A 278 -8.38 -21.13 10.57
N PHE A 279 -8.09 -20.04 9.85
CA PHE A 279 -7.79 -20.10 8.41
C PHE A 279 -6.46 -20.77 8.05
N ASN A 280 -5.55 -20.99 9.01
CA ASN A 280 -4.32 -21.75 8.78
C ASN A 280 -4.61 -23.20 8.34
N MET A 281 -5.80 -23.73 8.64
CA MET A 281 -6.26 -25.05 8.21
C MET A 281 -7.51 -24.97 7.34
N ARG A 282 -7.52 -24.06 6.35
CA ARG A 282 -8.68 -23.76 5.47
C ARG A 282 -9.40 -25.00 4.89
N GLN A 283 -8.67 -26.08 4.58
CA GLN A 283 -9.25 -27.28 3.95
C GLN A 283 -9.77 -28.33 4.96
N LYS A 284 -9.53 -28.13 6.27
CA LYS A 284 -10.05 -29.00 7.33
C LYS A 284 -11.26 -28.35 8.01
N TYR A 285 -11.96 -29.12 8.84
CA TYR A 285 -12.98 -28.58 9.72
C TYR A 285 -12.40 -27.52 10.66
N SER A 286 -13.19 -26.47 10.91
CA SER A 286 -12.75 -25.25 11.60
C SER A 286 -12.26 -25.52 13.01
N ILE A 287 -12.82 -26.54 13.68
CA ILE A 287 -12.35 -27.00 14.99
C ILE A 287 -10.86 -27.33 15.00
N LYS A 288 -10.30 -27.90 13.93
CA LYS A 288 -8.88 -28.27 13.87
C LYS A 288 -7.95 -27.07 13.83
N GLY A 289 -8.41 -25.97 13.23
CA GLY A 289 -7.74 -24.69 13.34
C GLY A 289 -7.89 -24.12 14.74
N ALA A 290 -9.13 -23.99 15.22
CA ALA A 290 -9.45 -23.37 16.50
C ALA A 290 -8.81 -24.04 17.72
N GLU A 291 -8.69 -25.37 17.72
CA GLU A 291 -7.95 -26.17 18.70
C GLU A 291 -6.52 -25.63 18.96
N ARG A 292 -5.89 -24.99 17.96
CA ARG A 292 -4.55 -24.40 18.09
C ARG A 292 -4.53 -23.03 18.80
N LEU A 293 -5.68 -22.50 19.18
CA LEU A 293 -5.78 -21.34 20.07
C LEU A 293 -5.47 -21.70 21.51
N PHE A 294 -5.47 -22.99 21.86
CA PHE A 294 -5.42 -23.47 23.23
C PHE A 294 -4.20 -24.38 23.48
N PRO A 295 -3.68 -24.41 24.71
CA PRO A 295 -2.63 -25.35 25.15
C PRO A 295 -2.98 -26.82 24.84
N GLU A 296 -1.96 -27.66 24.69
CA GLU A 296 -2.14 -29.06 24.26
C GLU A 296 -3.03 -29.85 25.23
N GLU A 297 -2.95 -29.55 26.52
CA GLU A 297 -3.64 -30.22 27.62
C GLU A 297 -5.16 -29.97 27.58
N MET A 298 -5.59 -28.78 27.15
CA MET A 298 -6.99 -28.33 27.18
C MET A 298 -7.61 -28.18 25.78
N ARG A 299 -6.83 -28.47 24.74
CA ARG A 299 -7.14 -28.17 23.34
C ARG A 299 -8.50 -28.69 22.88
N LEU A 300 -8.79 -29.95 23.18
CA LEU A 300 -10.01 -30.60 22.70
C LEU A 300 -11.25 -30.06 23.43
N GLU A 301 -11.16 -29.90 24.74
CA GLU A 301 -12.24 -29.39 25.58
C GLU A 301 -12.58 -27.94 25.23
N LEU A 302 -11.57 -27.05 25.26
CA LEU A 302 -11.78 -25.63 24.96
C LEU A 302 -12.12 -25.38 23.50
N GLY A 303 -11.61 -26.22 22.59
CA GLY A 303 -12.00 -26.22 21.18
C GLY A 303 -13.51 -26.46 21.00
N GLN A 304 -14.06 -27.47 21.68
CA GLN A 304 -15.50 -27.73 21.66
C GLN A 304 -16.31 -26.65 22.39
N LYS A 305 -15.83 -26.21 23.57
CA LYS A 305 -16.45 -25.13 24.33
C LYS A 305 -16.57 -23.86 23.50
N LEU A 306 -15.55 -23.49 22.73
CA LEU A 306 -15.55 -22.31 21.86
C LEU A 306 -16.72 -22.32 20.86
N PHE A 307 -16.90 -23.41 20.11
CA PHE A 307 -17.95 -23.51 19.12
C PHE A 307 -19.34 -23.66 19.75
N SER A 308 -19.43 -24.34 20.89
CA SER A 308 -20.66 -24.44 21.69
C SER A 308 -21.13 -23.06 22.16
N LEU A 309 -20.23 -22.27 22.77
CA LEU A 309 -20.51 -20.90 23.22
C LEU A 309 -20.85 -19.95 22.06
N ALA A 310 -20.23 -20.16 20.89
CA ALA A 310 -20.47 -19.35 19.71
C ALA A 310 -21.78 -19.70 18.98
N ASP A 311 -22.41 -20.83 19.31
CA ASP A 311 -23.53 -21.41 18.55
C ASP A 311 -23.20 -21.51 17.06
N VAL A 312 -22.15 -22.30 16.75
CA VAL A 312 -21.65 -22.56 15.39
C VAL A 312 -21.27 -24.03 15.27
N ASP A 313 -21.64 -24.69 14.16
CA ASP A 313 -21.19 -26.05 13.89
C ASP A 313 -19.66 -26.10 13.73
N TYR A 314 -18.99 -26.88 14.56
CA TYR A 314 -17.54 -27.00 14.55
C TYR A 314 -17.01 -27.84 13.36
N LYS A 315 -17.89 -28.57 12.67
CA LYS A 315 -17.57 -29.42 11.49
C LYS A 315 -17.71 -28.69 10.15
N VAL A 316 -17.99 -27.39 10.13
CA VAL A 316 -17.88 -26.61 8.88
C VAL A 316 -16.45 -26.19 8.61
N ARG A 317 -16.09 -25.97 7.35
CA ARG A 317 -14.77 -25.45 6.95
C ARG A 317 -14.72 -23.93 7.15
N PRO A 318 -13.51 -23.35 7.34
CA PRO A 318 -13.37 -21.91 7.61
C PRO A 318 -14.06 -20.98 6.61
N PHE A 319 -14.06 -21.32 5.32
CA PHE A 319 -14.69 -20.48 4.30
C PHE A 319 -16.23 -20.61 4.27
N GLU A 320 -16.80 -21.55 5.01
CA GLU A 320 -18.26 -21.74 5.12
C GLU A 320 -18.85 -20.93 6.28
N ILE A 321 -18.03 -20.50 7.24
CA ILE A 321 -18.45 -19.67 8.38
C ILE A 321 -18.75 -18.23 7.92
N THR A 322 -19.93 -17.74 8.29
CA THR A 322 -20.43 -16.37 8.07
C THR A 322 -19.65 -15.34 8.90
N ASN A 323 -19.78 -14.06 8.56
CA ASN A 323 -19.08 -13.02 9.32
C ASN A 323 -19.65 -12.86 10.73
N GLU A 324 -20.96 -13.05 10.88
CA GLU A 324 -21.70 -13.02 12.14
C GLU A 324 -21.30 -14.19 13.05
N GLU A 325 -21.16 -15.40 12.49
CA GLU A 325 -20.64 -16.56 13.23
C GLU A 325 -19.19 -16.33 13.65
N TYR A 326 -18.35 -15.75 12.80
CA TYR A 326 -16.99 -15.40 13.18
C TYR A 326 -16.94 -14.36 14.31
N ALA A 327 -17.85 -13.38 14.31
CA ALA A 327 -17.98 -12.45 15.42
C ALA A 327 -18.32 -13.19 16.72
N ARG A 328 -19.31 -14.10 16.70
CA ARG A 328 -19.67 -14.93 17.87
C ARG A 328 -18.51 -15.80 18.35
N ILE A 329 -17.75 -16.42 17.44
CA ILE A 329 -16.54 -17.19 17.77
C ILE A 329 -15.50 -16.30 18.48
N CYS A 330 -15.29 -15.06 18.02
CA CYS A 330 -14.36 -14.15 18.68
C CYS A 330 -14.84 -13.75 20.09
N TYR A 331 -16.15 -13.51 20.27
CA TYR A 331 -16.72 -13.23 21.60
C TYR A 331 -16.63 -14.44 22.53
N ALA A 332 -16.91 -15.66 22.03
CA ALA A 332 -16.71 -16.89 22.79
C ALA A 332 -15.25 -17.08 23.21
N TYR A 333 -14.29 -16.76 22.32
CA TYR A 333 -12.88 -16.79 22.66
C TYR A 333 -12.52 -15.78 23.76
N LYS A 334 -13.09 -14.56 23.72
CA LYS A 334 -12.91 -13.58 24.80
C LYS A 334 -13.40 -14.12 26.14
N VAL A 335 -14.58 -14.74 26.19
CA VAL A 335 -15.13 -15.35 27.42
C VAL A 335 -14.18 -16.42 27.96
N ILE A 336 -13.63 -17.27 27.09
CA ILE A 336 -12.65 -18.29 27.49
C ILE A 336 -11.36 -17.63 28.01
N CYS A 337 -10.87 -16.54 27.39
CA CYS A 337 -9.72 -15.79 27.89
C CYS A 337 -9.99 -15.12 29.25
N GLU A 338 -11.22 -14.70 29.55
CA GLU A 338 -11.58 -14.14 30.86
C GLU A 338 -11.58 -15.21 31.96
N GLU A 339 -11.94 -16.46 31.62
CA GLU A 339 -11.83 -17.61 32.53
C GLU A 339 -10.39 -18.13 32.67
N TYR A 340 -9.60 -18.08 31.60
CA TYR A 340 -8.23 -18.58 31.51
C TYR A 340 -7.28 -17.51 30.92
N PRO A 341 -6.84 -16.52 31.72
CA PRO A 341 -6.07 -15.37 31.23
C PRO A 341 -4.77 -15.71 30.50
N GLU A 342 -4.15 -16.85 30.81
CA GLU A 342 -2.93 -17.35 30.17
C GLU A 342 -3.12 -17.66 28.68
N ILE A 343 -4.34 -17.93 28.23
CA ILE A 343 -4.66 -18.31 26.84
C ILE A 343 -4.50 -17.12 25.89
N GLU A 344 -4.75 -15.89 26.37
CA GLU A 344 -4.64 -14.69 25.54
C GLU A 344 -3.25 -14.57 24.90
N HIS A 345 -2.21 -14.94 25.65
CA HIS A 345 -0.81 -14.85 25.26
C HIS A 345 -0.24 -16.18 24.71
N TYR A 346 -1.03 -17.25 24.71
CA TYR A 346 -0.60 -18.54 24.18
C TYR A 346 -0.33 -18.49 22.67
N ASP A 347 0.82 -19.02 22.25
CA ASP A 347 1.18 -19.21 20.84
C ASP A 347 1.66 -20.66 20.62
N HIS A 348 0.88 -21.44 19.87
CA HIS A 348 1.20 -22.82 19.51
C HIS A 348 2.49 -22.97 18.67
N ARG A 349 3.03 -21.87 18.12
CA ARG A 349 4.27 -21.84 17.34
C ARG A 349 5.48 -21.40 18.14
N ALA A 350 5.28 -20.89 19.36
CA ALA A 350 6.41 -20.54 20.21
C ALA A 350 7.26 -21.79 20.48
N PRO A 351 8.60 -21.68 20.48
CA PRO A 351 9.47 -22.81 20.80
C PRO A 351 9.07 -23.36 22.18
N LYS A 352 8.77 -24.66 22.25
CA LYS A 352 8.52 -25.33 23.53
C LYS A 352 9.75 -25.09 24.40
N LYS A 353 9.59 -24.44 25.56
CA LYS A 353 10.68 -24.33 26.53
C LYS A 353 11.12 -25.75 26.85
N VAL A 354 12.29 -26.13 26.33
CA VAL A 354 12.95 -27.38 26.74
C VAL A 354 13.32 -27.13 28.19
N PHE A 355 12.50 -27.61 29.12
CA PHE A 355 12.93 -27.74 30.50
C PHE A 355 14.04 -28.79 30.48
N ALA A 356 15.29 -28.33 30.53
CA ALA A 356 16.40 -29.19 30.87
C ALA A 356 16.11 -29.68 32.29
N ALA A 357 15.87 -30.99 32.43
CA ALA A 357 15.76 -31.64 33.71
C ALA A 357 17.04 -31.38 34.50
N LEU A 358 16.90 -30.80 35.69
CA LEU A 358 17.94 -30.76 36.71
C LEU A 358 17.91 -32.06 37.50
#